data_AF-A0A969B0B5-F1
#
_entry.id   AF-A0A969B0B5-F1
#
_cell.length_a   1.000
_cell.length_b   1.000
_cell.length_c   1.000
_cell.angle_alpha   90.00
_cell.angle_beta   90.00
_cell.angle_gamma   90.00
#
_symmetry.space_group_name_H-M   'P 1'
#
loop_
_entity.id
_entity.type
_entity.pdbx_description
1 polymer ?
#
loop_
_entity_poly.entity_id
_entity_poly.type
_entity_poly.pdbx_seq_one_letter_code
_entity_poly.pdbx_strand_id
1 'polypeptide(L)'
;MQAIVTERLPASDYLLCDDEAIATTEMVQLMGKVLNKKVAIWNIPRPAMKLLAAMGSVVHAPFNSLTLEKLTENMIVSNAKLKRALGEPLPVSAMEGLGHTIKSFNG
;
A
#
# COMPACT_ATOMS: atom_id res chain seq x y z
N MET A 1 -3.05 -11.49 -15.72
CA MET A 1 -4.01 -10.35 -15.60
C MET A 1 -5.12 -10.40 -16.65
N GLN A 2 -4.89 -10.95 -17.85
CA GLN A 2 -5.97 -11.26 -18.79
C GLN A 2 -7.01 -12.19 -18.14
N ALA A 3 -6.60 -13.25 -17.43
CA ALA A 3 -7.52 -14.18 -16.75
C ALA A 3 -8.55 -13.53 -15.79
N ILE A 4 -8.19 -12.49 -15.01
CA ILE A 4 -9.16 -11.79 -14.14
C ILE A 4 -10.24 -11.07 -14.97
N VAL A 5 -9.85 -10.57 -16.15
CA VAL A 5 -10.72 -9.80 -17.06
C VAL A 5 -11.44 -10.72 -18.05
N THR A 6 -10.91 -11.91 -18.30
CA THR A 6 -11.23 -12.73 -19.47
C THR A 6 -11.73 -14.13 -19.12
N GLU A 7 -11.39 -14.67 -17.94
CA GLU A 7 -11.95 -15.93 -17.42
C GLU A 7 -13.09 -15.68 -16.44
N ARG A 8 -14.17 -16.44 -16.58
CA ARG A 8 -15.29 -16.42 -15.63
C ARG A 8 -14.93 -17.27 -14.43
N LEU A 9 -14.36 -16.65 -13.40
CA LEU A 9 -14.21 -17.27 -12.09
C LEU A 9 -15.60 -17.61 -11.50
N PRO A 10 -15.73 -18.70 -10.72
CA PRO A 10 -16.96 -18.99 -9.98
C PRO A 10 -17.35 -17.83 -9.06
N ALA A 11 -18.65 -17.58 -8.91
CA ALA A 11 -19.16 -16.51 -8.06
C ALA A 11 -18.69 -16.69 -6.60
N SER A 12 -17.88 -15.75 -6.13
CA SER A 12 -17.35 -15.73 -4.77
C SER A 12 -16.72 -14.40 -4.43
N ASP A 13 -16.56 -14.12 -3.13
CA ASP A 13 -15.79 -12.95 -2.68
C ASP A 13 -14.30 -13.26 -2.77
N TYR A 14 -13.57 -12.55 -3.62
CA TYR A 14 -12.12 -12.69 -3.79
C TYR A 14 -11.43 -11.42 -3.30
N LEU A 15 -10.40 -11.59 -2.48
CA LEU A 15 -9.53 -10.49 -2.07
C LEU A 15 -8.43 -10.32 -3.11
N LEU A 16 -8.40 -9.15 -3.75
CA LEU A 16 -7.30 -8.74 -4.61
C LEU A 16 -6.28 -7.98 -3.76
N CYS A 17 -5.16 -8.63 -3.49
CA CYS A 17 -4.00 -8.04 -2.83
C CYS A 17 -2.73 -8.69 -3.37
N ASP A 18 -1.59 -8.09 -3.05
CA ASP A 18 -0.29 -8.69 -3.35
C ASP A 18 -0.02 -9.94 -2.50
N ASP A 19 0.99 -10.70 -2.92
CA ASP A 19 1.43 -11.92 -2.24
C ASP A 19 2.16 -11.66 -0.91
N GLU A 20 2.77 -10.48 -0.80
CA GLU A 20 3.67 -10.10 0.28
C GLU A 20 3.09 -8.89 1.01
N ALA A 21 3.14 -8.92 2.35
CA ALA A 21 2.87 -7.73 3.14
C ALA A 21 4.12 -6.84 3.15
N ILE A 22 3.94 -5.54 2.91
CA ILE A 22 5.02 -4.56 2.94
C ILE A 22 4.82 -3.63 4.14
N ALA A 23 5.86 -3.46 4.95
CA ALA A 23 5.83 -2.46 6.01
C ALA A 23 5.94 -1.03 5.42
N THR A 24 5.25 -0.06 6.01
CA THR A 24 5.32 1.34 5.56
C THR A 24 6.76 1.88 5.53
N THR A 25 7.61 1.42 6.44
CA THR A 25 9.03 1.76 6.46
C THR A 25 9.80 1.21 5.26
N GLU A 26 9.52 -0.01 4.83
CA GLU A 26 10.13 -0.64 3.65
C GLU A 26 9.67 0.07 2.38
N MET A 27 8.39 0.45 2.31
CA MET A 27 7.84 1.23 1.20
C MET A 27 8.57 2.59 1.06
N VAL A 28 8.76 3.33 2.15
CA VAL A 28 9.50 4.61 2.12
C VAL A 28 10.96 4.41 1.75
N GLN A 29 11.60 3.33 2.21
CA GLN A 29 12.97 2.98 1.81
C GLN A 29 13.07 2.65 0.32
N LEU A 30 12.11 1.91 -0.23
CA LEU A 30 12.02 1.63 -1.67
C LEU A 30 11.89 2.93 -2.48
N MET A 31 11.04 3.85 -2.04
CA MET A 31 10.92 5.17 -2.68
C MET A 31 12.25 5.93 -2.69
N GLY A 32 12.94 5.99 -1.56
CA GLY A 32 14.25 6.64 -1.50
C GLY A 32 15.30 6.00 -2.40
N LYS A 33 15.35 4.67 -2.43
CA LYS A 33 16.24 3.90 -3.30
C LYS A 33 15.96 4.20 -4.78
N VAL A 34 14.68 4.18 -5.18
CA VAL A 34 14.27 4.41 -6.58
C VAL A 34 14.52 5.86 -7.01
N LEU A 35 14.21 6.83 -6.15
CA LEU A 35 14.35 8.26 -6.44
C LEU A 35 15.76 8.81 -6.17
N ASN A 36 16.71 7.96 -5.76
CA ASN A 36 18.06 8.34 -5.31
C ASN A 36 18.05 9.45 -4.24
N LYS A 37 17.12 9.35 -3.26
CA LYS A 37 16.97 10.29 -2.15
C LYS A 37 17.29 9.61 -0.82
N LYS A 38 18.00 10.31 0.06
CA LYS A 38 18.24 9.85 1.43
C LYS A 38 16.93 9.86 2.21
N VAL A 39 16.62 8.75 2.87
CA VAL A 39 15.43 8.59 3.71
C VAL A 39 15.78 8.85 5.16
N ALA A 40 14.96 9.65 5.84
CA ALA A 40 15.00 9.84 7.29
C ALA A 40 13.65 9.44 7.87
N ILE A 41 13.63 8.48 8.79
CA ILE A 41 12.42 8.03 9.49
C ILE A 41 12.42 8.68 10.87
N TRP A 42 11.46 9.57 11.11
CA TRP A 42 11.35 10.33 12.34
C TRP A 42 10.43 9.60 13.33
N ASN A 43 10.88 9.47 14.58
CA ASN A 43 10.06 8.92 15.64
C ASN A 43 9.32 10.04 16.38
N ILE A 44 8.10 10.34 15.94
CA ILE A 44 7.28 11.40 16.52
C ILE A 44 6.36 10.79 17.59
N PRO A 45 6.24 11.40 18.79
CA PRO A 45 5.33 10.91 19.82
C PRO A 45 3.87 10.85 19.32
N ARG A 46 3.18 9.75 19.65
CA ARG A 46 1.78 9.53 19.25
C ARG A 46 0.84 10.68 19.61
N PRO A 47 0.93 11.32 20.80
CA PRO A 47 0.05 12.44 21.13
C PRO A 47 0.24 13.66 20.22
N ALA A 48 1.49 13.96 19.84
CA ALA A 48 1.80 15.06 18.93
C ALA A 48 1.19 14.81 17.55
N MET A 49 1.31 13.58 17.04
CA MET A 49 0.70 13.22 15.76
C MET A 49 -0.83 13.30 15.77
N LYS A 50 -1.46 12.85 16.86
CA LYS A 50 -2.92 12.95 17.03
C LYS A 50 -3.40 14.40 17.10
N LEU A 51 -2.67 15.27 17.79
CA LEU A 51 -3.01 16.70 17.86
C LEU A 51 -2.93 17.35 16.48
N LEU A 52 -1.86 17.06 15.72
CA LEU A 52 -1.71 17.57 14.35
C LEU A 52 -2.86 17.11 13.43
N ALA A 53 -3.23 15.84 13.50
CA ALA A 53 -4.33 15.28 12.73
C ALA A 53 -5.70 15.85 13.13
N ALA A 54 -5.91 16.12 14.42
CA ALA A 54 -7.13 16.75 14.91
C ALA A 54 -7.27 18.19 14.39
N MET A 55 -6.19 18.99 14.43
CA MET A 55 -6.18 20.33 13.83
C MET A 55 -6.45 20.28 12.33
N GLY A 56 -5.84 19.33 11.62
CA GLY A 56 -6.08 19.11 10.20
C GLY A 56 -7.53 18.76 9.87
N SER A 57 -8.21 18.01 10.75
CA SER A 57 -9.63 17.68 10.60
C SER A 57 -10.53 18.92 10.66
N VAL A 58 -10.19 19.92 11.48
CA VAL A 58 -10.97 21.16 11.61
C VAL A 58 -10.89 21.99 10.33
N VAL A 59 -9.71 22.08 9.72
CA VAL A 59 -9.48 22.87 8.50
C VAL A 59 -9.63 22.07 7.21
N HIS A 60 -10.14 20.84 7.28
CA HIS A 60 -10.28 19.92 6.14
C HIS A 60 -8.96 19.69 5.36
N ALA A 61 -7.84 19.63 6.08
CA ALA A 61 -6.53 19.37 5.49
C ALA A 61 -6.42 17.91 4.98
N PRO A 62 -5.51 17.65 4.01
CA PRO A 62 -5.22 16.30 3.53
C PRO A 62 -4.75 15.36 4.65
N PHE A 63 -3.99 15.88 5.62
CA PHE A 63 -3.63 15.15 6.83
C PHE A 63 -4.63 15.47 7.94
N ASN A 64 -5.43 14.47 8.32
CA ASN A 64 -6.51 14.59 9.31
C ASN A 64 -6.64 13.28 10.11
N SER A 65 -7.56 13.23 11.09
CA SER A 65 -7.70 12.08 12.00
C SER A 65 -8.04 10.79 11.26
N LEU A 66 -8.93 10.84 10.26
CA LEU A 66 -9.29 9.67 9.44
C LEU A 66 -8.09 9.16 8.63
N THR A 67 -7.30 10.08 8.08
CA THR A 67 -6.10 9.72 7.30
C THR A 67 -5.03 9.11 8.20
N LEU A 68 -4.83 9.66 9.41
CA LEU A 68 -3.91 9.10 10.38
C LEU A 68 -4.33 7.67 10.79
N GLU A 69 -5.62 7.44 11.02
CA GLU A 69 -6.16 6.10 11.31
C GLU A 69 -5.84 5.12 10.18
N LYS A 70 -6.18 5.46 8.93
CA LYS A 70 -5.89 4.64 7.74
C LYS A 70 -4.41 4.37 7.49
N LEU A 71 -3.53 5.32 7.83
CA LEU A 71 -2.09 5.14 7.65
C LEU A 71 -1.44 4.30 8.77
N THR A 72 -2.15 4.08 9.88
CA THR A 72 -1.61 3.38 11.06
C THR A 72 -2.32 2.08 11.39
N GLU A 73 -3.39 1.75 10.68
CA GLU A 73 -4.00 0.42 10.72
C GLU A 73 -3.14 -0.62 10.01
N ASN A 74 -3.15 -1.86 10.52
CA ASN A 74 -2.49 -2.98 9.87
C ASN A 74 -3.47 -3.66 8.92
N MET A 75 -3.30 -3.45 7.61
CA MET A 75 -4.14 -4.08 6.57
C MET A 75 -3.43 -5.28 5.92
N ILE A 76 -3.39 -6.41 6.62
CA ILE A 76 -2.85 -7.67 6.06
C ILE A 76 -4.01 -8.57 5.67
N VAL A 77 -4.06 -8.94 4.39
CA VAL A 77 -5.10 -9.80 3.80
C VAL A 77 -4.47 -10.91 2.96
N SER A 78 -5.26 -11.91 2.58
CA SER A 78 -4.79 -13.06 1.79
C SER A 78 -5.51 -13.16 0.46
N ASN A 79 -4.73 -13.24 -0.63
CA ASN A 79 -5.22 -13.54 -1.98
C ASN A 79 -5.27 -15.03 -2.30
N ALA A 80 -5.06 -15.93 -1.33
CA ALA A 80 -4.94 -17.37 -1.59
C ALA A 80 -6.16 -17.96 -2.30
N LYS A 81 -7.37 -17.48 -1.96
CA LYS A 81 -8.62 -17.88 -2.62
C LYS A 81 -8.64 -17.46 -4.10
N LEU A 82 -8.17 -16.25 -4.41
CA LEU A 82 -8.07 -15.74 -5.77
C LEU A 82 -7.04 -16.55 -6.57
N LYS A 83 -5.84 -16.76 -6.04
CA LYS A 83 -4.78 -17.52 -6.72
C LYS A 83 -5.17 -18.97 -7.02
N ARG A 84 -5.86 -19.63 -6.08
CA ARG A 84 -6.40 -20.99 -6.31
C ARG A 84 -7.44 -21.01 -7.43
N ALA A 85 -8.27 -19.98 -7.52
CA ALA A 85 -9.29 -19.89 -8.56
C ALA A 85 -8.70 -19.54 -9.94
N LEU A 86 -7.64 -18.71 -9.98
CA LEU A 86 -6.91 -18.37 -11.20
C LEU A 86 -5.99 -19.49 -11.70
N GLY A 87 -5.51 -20.37 -10.81
CA GLY A 87 -4.55 -21.42 -11.17
C GLY A 87 -3.14 -20.92 -11.54
N GLU A 88 -2.92 -19.61 -11.51
CA GLU A 88 -1.66 -18.96 -11.87
C GLU A 88 -1.22 -17.97 -10.78
N PRO A 89 0.10 -17.72 -10.63
CA PRO A 89 0.61 -16.69 -9.74
C PRO A 89 0.30 -15.27 -10.25
N LEU A 90 0.40 -14.28 -9.37
CA LEU A 90 0.35 -12.88 -9.78
C LEU A 90 1.59 -12.52 -10.62
N PRO A 91 1.46 -11.62 -11.61
CA PRO A 91 2.49 -11.43 -12.64
C PRO A 91 3.73 -10.67 -12.16
N VAL A 92 3.63 -9.92 -11.06
CA VAL A 92 4.72 -9.13 -10.49
C VAL A 92 4.62 -9.18 -8.97
N SER A 93 5.77 -9.07 -8.31
CA SER A 93 5.80 -8.89 -6.85
C SER A 93 5.40 -7.47 -6.46
N ALA A 94 4.99 -7.28 -5.20
CA ALA A 94 4.60 -5.98 -4.67
C ALA A 94 5.77 -4.98 -4.77
N MET A 95 6.97 -5.40 -4.37
CA MET A 95 8.18 -4.57 -4.38
C MET A 95 8.60 -4.16 -5.81
N GLU A 96 8.49 -5.08 -6.77
CA GLU A 96 8.79 -4.81 -8.17
C GLU A 96 7.77 -3.84 -8.79
N GLY A 97 6.47 -4.12 -8.62
CA GLY A 97 5.39 -3.29 -9.14
C GLY A 97 5.41 -1.87 -8.57
N LEU A 98 5.63 -1.72 -7.26
CA LEU A 98 5.83 -0.43 -6.62
C LEU A 98 7.07 0.28 -7.17
N GLY A 99 8.18 -0.45 -7.35
CA GLY A 99 9.41 0.09 -7.91
C GLY A 99 9.21 0.68 -9.31
N HIS A 100 8.47 -0.01 -10.18
CA HIS A 100 8.12 0.50 -11.51
C HIS A 100 7.26 1.75 -11.44
N THR A 101 6.26 1.76 -10.56
CA THR A 101 5.35 2.91 -10.38
C THR A 101 6.08 4.13 -9.83
N ILE A 102 6.98 3.96 -8.86
CA ILE A 102 7.76 5.09 -8.31
C ILE A 102 8.68 5.67 -9.39
N LYS A 103 9.28 4.83 -10.24
CA LYS A 103 10.12 5.30 -11.35
C LYS A 103 9.34 6.15 -12.35
N SER A 104 8.07 5.83 -12.62
CA SER A 104 7.28 6.58 -13.61
C SER A 104 6.96 8.01 -13.17
N PHE A 105 7.05 8.31 -11.87
CA PHE A 105 6.90 9.68 -11.35
C PHE A 105 8.18 10.53 -11.47
N ASN A 106 9.31 9.92 -11.85
CA ASN A 106 10.61 10.59 -11.93
C ASN A 106 11.02 10.83 -13.38
N GLY A 107 10.15 11.52 -14.12
CA GLY A 107 10.34 11.91 -15.52
C GLY A 107 11.61 12.71 -15.78
#